data_AF-A0A371GJG2-F1
#
_entry.id   AF-A0A371GJG2-F1
#
_cell.length_a   1.000
_cell.length_b   1.000
_cell.length_c   1.000
_cell.angle_alpha   90.00
_cell.angle_beta   90.00
_cell.angle_gamma   90.00
#
_symmetry.space_group_name_H-M   'P 1'
#
loop_
_entity.id
_entity.type
_entity.pdbx_description
1 polymer ?
#
loop_
_entity_poly.entity_id
_entity_poly.type
_entity_poly.pdbx_seq_one_letter_code
_entity_poly.pdbx_strand_id
1 'polypeptide(L)'
;MSGYWSEELQLNPEYQRLLQVTNRVCHGLRNYQSNNDNLCITGITTPQIESDMQQLVQLVLQNSSDGVHSNVKNSFLTVAKGFYYLAYCDPPTIKTHIDNVLFQKVMIPELAQ
;
A
#
# COMPACT_ATOMS: atom_id res chain seq x y z
N MET A 1 -3.79 -19.74 -17.62
CA MET A 1 -5.22 -19.68 -17.24
C MET A 1 -5.53 -18.38 -16.47
N SER A 2 -5.26 -17.19 -17.02
CA SER A 2 -5.44 -15.92 -16.29
C SER A 2 -6.64 -15.08 -16.78
N GLY A 3 -7.55 -15.64 -17.59
CA GLY A 3 -8.65 -14.90 -18.21
C GLY A 3 -9.99 -14.97 -17.48
N TYR A 4 -10.25 -16.00 -16.68
CA TYR A 4 -11.57 -16.23 -16.06
C TYR A 4 -11.77 -15.54 -14.71
N TRP A 5 -10.71 -14.99 -14.11
CA TRP A 5 -10.77 -14.38 -12.78
C TRP A 5 -11.20 -12.91 -12.78
N SER A 6 -11.39 -12.27 -13.95
CA SER A 6 -11.61 -10.82 -14.03
C SER A 6 -13.05 -10.40 -13.84
N GLU A 7 -14.03 -11.05 -14.46
CA GLU A 7 -15.43 -10.57 -14.48
C GLU A 7 -16.16 -10.87 -13.17
N GLU A 8 -16.07 -12.10 -12.64
CA GLU A 8 -16.70 -12.47 -11.37
C GLU A 8 -16.12 -11.70 -10.18
N LEU A 9 -14.80 -11.45 -10.20
CA LEU A 9 -14.14 -10.66 -9.16
C LEU A 9 -14.49 -9.17 -9.27
N GLN A 10 -14.67 -8.65 -10.49
CA GLN A 10 -15.13 -7.26 -10.69
C GLN A 10 -16.57 -7.05 -10.20
N LEU A 11 -17.43 -8.08 -10.24
CA LEU A 11 -18.79 -8.00 -9.70
C LEU A 11 -18.83 -8.21 -8.18
N ASN A 12 -17.73 -8.64 -7.55
CA ASN A 12 -17.67 -8.88 -6.11
C ASN A 12 -17.72 -7.54 -5.33
N PRO A 13 -18.72 -7.34 -4.45
CA PRO A 13 -18.87 -6.08 -3.70
C PRO A 13 -17.68 -5.77 -2.78
N GLU A 14 -17.08 -6.79 -2.16
CA GLU A 14 -15.92 -6.60 -1.27
C GLU A 14 -14.65 -6.27 -2.06
N TYR A 15 -14.47 -6.85 -3.24
CA TYR A 15 -13.40 -6.44 -4.15
C TYR A 15 -13.54 -4.96 -4.56
N GLN A 16 -14.76 -4.54 -4.93
CA GLN A 16 -15.04 -3.15 -5.28
C GLN A 16 -14.81 -2.21 -4.09
N ARG A 17 -15.19 -2.64 -2.88
CA ARG A 17 -14.94 -1.88 -1.66
C ARG A 17 -13.44 -1.71 -1.39
N LEU A 18 -12.66 -2.79 -1.46
CA LEU A 18 -11.20 -2.76 -1.34
C LEU A 18 -10.57 -1.81 -2.37
N LEU A 19 -11.01 -1.90 -3.63
CA LEU A 19 -10.55 -1.03 -4.72
C LEU A 19 -10.83 0.44 -4.44
N GLN A 20 -12.07 0.77 -4.07
CA GLN A 20 -12.47 2.14 -3.77
C GLN A 20 -11.68 2.73 -2.60
N VAL A 21 -11.56 2.00 -1.50
CA VAL A 21 -10.83 2.46 -0.31
C VAL A 21 -9.35 2.66 -0.64
N THR A 22 -8.73 1.69 -1.32
CA THR A 22 -7.32 1.79 -1.74
C THR A 22 -7.08 2.98 -2.66
N ASN A 23 -7.98 3.24 -3.61
CA ASN A 23 -7.89 4.41 -4.49
C ASN A 23 -7.97 5.72 -3.70
N ARG A 24 -8.88 5.84 -2.72
CA ARG A 24 -8.96 7.04 -1.87
C ARG A 24 -7.65 7.28 -1.12
N VAL A 25 -7.07 6.24 -0.52
CA VAL A 25 -5.76 6.32 0.15
C VAL A 25 -4.66 6.77 -0.83
N CYS A 26 -4.52 6.07 -1.96
CA CYS A 26 -3.44 6.35 -2.92
C CYS A 26 -3.54 7.74 -3.55
N HIS A 27 -4.76 8.18 -3.93
CA HIS A 27 -4.99 9.52 -4.45
C HIS A 27 -4.77 10.59 -3.38
N GLY A 28 -5.23 10.36 -2.14
CA GLY A 28 -5.01 11.27 -1.03
C GLY A 28 -3.52 11.48 -0.77
N LEU A 29 -2.75 10.40 -0.70
CA LEU A 29 -1.30 10.45 -0.50
C LEU A 29 -0.57 11.13 -1.66
N ARG A 30 -0.95 10.84 -2.91
CA ARG A 30 -0.35 11.49 -4.09
C ARG A 30 -0.62 12.99 -4.13
N ASN A 31 -1.85 13.42 -3.83
CA ASN A 31 -2.21 14.83 -3.78
C ASN A 31 -1.50 15.55 -2.63
N TYR A 32 -1.31 14.86 -1.50
CA TYR A 32 -0.53 15.39 -0.38
C TYR A 32 0.93 15.62 -0.78
N GLN A 33 1.56 14.68 -1.47
CA GLN A 33 2.93 14.84 -1.98
C GLN A 33 3.04 16.02 -2.95
N SER A 34 2.12 16.15 -3.91
CA SER A 34 2.17 17.25 -4.90
C SER A 34 1.97 18.64 -4.28
N ASN A 35 1.27 18.72 -3.15
CA ASN A 35 0.97 20.00 -2.50
C ASN A 35 2.04 20.40 -1.46
N ASN A 36 2.85 19.46 -0.96
CA ASN A 36 3.89 19.74 0.03
C ASN A 36 5.16 20.38 -0.52
N ASP A 37 5.29 20.53 -1.84
CA ASP A 37 6.34 21.38 -2.42
C ASP A 37 6.22 22.86 -2.00
N ASN A 38 5.11 23.27 -1.34
CA ASN A 38 4.88 24.66 -0.91
C ASN A 38 4.37 24.87 0.53
N LEU A 39 4.25 23.86 1.41
CA LEU A 39 3.79 24.12 2.78
C LEU A 39 4.47 23.28 3.88
N CYS A 40 5.33 23.99 4.58
CA CYS A 40 5.89 23.75 5.90
C CYS A 40 4.90 23.10 6.91
N ILE A 41 5.31 21.94 7.46
CA ILE A 41 5.20 21.52 8.86
C ILE A 41 3.77 21.57 9.43
N THR A 42 3.01 20.48 9.45
CA THR A 42 2.65 19.81 10.73
C THR A 42 1.81 18.53 10.58
N GLY A 43 1.34 18.17 9.37
CA GLY A 43 0.44 17.03 9.19
C GLY A 43 1.09 15.96 8.33
N ILE A 44 1.43 14.82 8.93
CA ILE A 44 2.08 13.67 8.29
C ILE A 44 1.17 13.04 7.19
N THR A 45 -0.14 13.16 7.36
CA THR A 45 -1.24 12.81 6.44
C THR A 45 -2.49 13.53 6.93
N THR A 46 -3.56 13.60 6.14
CA THR A 46 -4.84 14.14 6.63
C THR A 46 -5.57 13.08 7.49
N PRO A 47 -6.38 13.47 8.48
CA PRO A 47 -7.22 12.53 9.24
C PRO A 47 -8.11 11.65 8.36
N GLN A 48 -8.49 12.14 7.18
CA GLN A 48 -9.25 11.38 6.19
C GLN A 48 -8.44 10.23 5.59
N ILE A 49 -7.18 10.48 5.22
CA ILE A 49 -6.28 9.43 4.69
C ILE A 49 -6.07 8.34 5.74
N GLU A 50 -5.84 8.72 7.00
CA GLU A 50 -5.67 7.76 8.10
C GLU A 50 -6.93 6.94 8.36
N SER A 51 -8.11 7.57 8.31
CA SER A 51 -9.40 6.87 8.44
C SER A 51 -9.62 5.86 7.30
N ASP A 52 -9.33 6.25 6.06
CA ASP A 52 -9.42 5.35 4.90
C ASP A 52 -8.42 4.19 5.01
N MET A 53 -7.21 4.43 5.51
CA MET A 53 -6.22 3.37 5.74
C MET A 53 -6.64 2.40 6.86
N GLN A 54 -7.22 2.90 7.95
CA GLN A 54 -7.79 2.06 9.01
C GLN A 54 -8.92 1.17 8.45
N GLN A 55 -9.80 1.73 7.61
CA GLN A 55 -10.83 0.97 6.93
C GLN A 55 -10.22 -0.11 6.03
N LEU A 56 -9.17 0.20 5.26
CA LEU A 56 -8.50 -0.78 4.41
C LEU A 56 -7.92 -1.94 5.24
N VAL A 57 -7.22 -1.64 6.33
CA VAL A 57 -6.65 -2.66 7.22
C VAL A 57 -7.74 -3.57 7.80
N GLN A 58 -8.87 -3.00 8.21
CA GLN A 58 -10.01 -3.80 8.69
C GLN A 58 -10.54 -4.75 7.61
N LEU A 59 -10.75 -4.28 6.38
CA LEU A 59 -11.23 -5.12 5.27
C LEU A 59 -10.27 -6.27 4.94
N VAL A 60 -8.97 -6.02 5.07
CA VAL A 60 -7.92 -7.01 4.76
C VAL A 60 -7.81 -8.07 5.86
N LEU A 61 -7.95 -7.68 7.13
CA LEU A 61 -7.87 -8.59 8.28
C LEU A 61 -9.17 -9.36 8.55
N GLN A 62 -10.31 -8.89 8.03
CA GLN A 62 -11.57 -9.61 8.15
C GLN A 62 -11.50 -10.93 7.37
N ASN A 63 -11.49 -12.03 8.13
CA ASN A 63 -11.62 -13.39 7.62
C ASN A 63 -13.11 -13.70 7.35
N SER A 64 -13.66 -13.11 6.30
CA SER A 64 -15.00 -13.38 5.80
C SER A 64 -14.97 -14.34 4.61
N SER A 65 -16.02 -15.15 4.48
CA SER A 65 -16.31 -15.93 3.26
C SER A 65 -16.87 -15.03 2.15
N ASP A 66 -16.23 -13.90 1.91
CA ASP A 66 -16.68 -12.86 0.98
C ASP A 66 -16.26 -13.11 -0.48
N GLY A 67 -15.67 -14.26 -0.75
CA GLY A 67 -15.24 -14.67 -2.09
C GLY A 67 -13.96 -13.95 -2.57
N VAL A 68 -13.35 -13.07 -1.76
CA VAL A 68 -12.07 -12.44 -2.09
C VAL A 68 -10.95 -13.14 -1.35
N HIS A 69 -10.05 -13.79 -2.10
CA HIS A 69 -8.94 -14.51 -1.51
C HIS A 69 -8.00 -13.56 -0.75
N SER A 70 -7.46 -14.01 0.39
CA SER A 70 -6.63 -13.19 1.29
C SER A 70 -5.39 -12.60 0.61
N ASN A 71 -4.80 -13.31 -0.36
CA ASN A 71 -3.70 -12.79 -1.17
C ASN A 71 -4.10 -11.51 -1.96
N VAL A 72 -5.30 -11.46 -2.54
CA VAL A 72 -5.82 -10.30 -3.27
C VAL A 72 -6.02 -9.14 -2.30
N LYS A 73 -6.62 -9.40 -1.13
CA LYS A 73 -6.76 -8.38 -0.07
C LYS A 73 -5.40 -7.82 0.35
N ASN A 74 -4.42 -8.71 0.58
CA ASN A 74 -3.06 -8.30 0.92
C ASN A 74 -2.38 -7.50 -0.18
N SER A 75 -2.65 -7.78 -1.46
CA SER A 75 -2.13 -6.96 -2.57
C SER A 75 -2.61 -5.51 -2.50
N PHE A 76 -3.89 -5.26 -2.19
CA PHE A 76 -4.40 -3.90 -1.96
C PHE A 76 -3.65 -3.19 -0.84
N LEU A 77 -3.45 -3.87 0.30
CA LEU A 77 -2.72 -3.31 1.44
C LEU A 77 -1.25 -3.01 1.08
N THR A 78 -0.60 -3.90 0.34
CA THR A 78 0.80 -3.72 -0.12
C THR A 78 0.92 -2.49 -1.01
N VAL A 79 -0.01 -2.29 -1.94
CA VAL A 79 -0.03 -1.09 -2.79
C VAL A 79 -0.19 0.17 -1.94
N ALA A 80 -1.18 0.21 -1.04
CA ALA A 80 -1.39 1.37 -0.16
C ALA A 80 -0.16 1.69 0.70
N LYS A 81 0.49 0.67 1.28
CA LYS A 81 1.75 0.82 2.04
C LYS A 81 2.88 1.39 1.20
N GLY A 82 2.97 1.00 -0.08
CA GLY A 82 3.93 1.58 -1.02
C GLY A 82 3.73 3.07 -1.22
N PHE A 83 2.48 3.53 -1.40
CA PHE A 83 2.16 4.96 -1.49
C PHE A 83 2.49 5.71 -0.20
N TYR A 84 2.21 5.10 0.96
CA TYR A 84 2.61 5.66 2.26
C TYR A 84 4.13 5.84 2.35
N TYR A 85 4.89 4.80 1.98
CA TYR A 85 6.35 4.86 2.00
C TYR A 85 6.88 5.98 1.10
N LEU A 86 6.33 6.14 -0.11
CA LEU A 86 6.69 7.25 -0.99
C LEU A 86 6.32 8.62 -0.40
N ALA A 87 5.20 8.73 0.32
CA ALA A 87 4.73 10.01 0.88
C ALA A 87 5.56 10.48 2.08
N TYR A 88 6.21 9.54 2.78
CA TYR A 88 6.94 9.81 4.02
C TYR A 88 8.44 9.82 3.85
N CYS A 89 8.98 9.01 2.95
CA CYS A 89 10.41 8.91 2.73
C CYS A 89 10.82 9.90 1.64
N ASP A 90 11.81 10.74 1.94
CA ASP A 90 12.43 11.61 0.96
C ASP A 90 13.15 10.79 -0.13
N PRO A 91 13.34 11.35 -1.34
CA PRO A 91 13.98 10.62 -2.45
C PRO A 91 15.39 10.07 -2.12
N PRO A 92 16.27 10.79 -1.38
CA PRO A 92 17.53 10.22 -0.90
C PRO A 92 17.36 8.97 -0.01
N THR A 93 16.42 8.99 0.94
CA THR A 93 16.09 7.82 1.78
C THR A 93 15.59 6.65 0.92
N ILE A 94 14.67 6.91 -0.02
CA ILE A 94 14.15 5.88 -0.94
C ILE A 94 15.29 5.24 -1.75
N LYS A 95 16.19 6.05 -2.32
CA LYS A 95 17.33 5.56 -3.09
C LYS A 95 18.23 4.66 -2.24
N THR A 96 18.54 5.08 -1.01
CA THR A 96 19.36 4.30 -0.08
C THR A 96 18.69 2.96 0.26
N HIS A 97 17.38 2.95 0.48
CA HIS A 97 16.64 1.72 0.75
C HIS A 97 16.60 0.80 -0.47
N ILE A 98 16.46 1.33 -1.69
CA ILE A 98 16.56 0.56 -2.92
C ILE A 98 17.94 -0.09 -3.05
N ASP A 99 19.01 0.69 -2.83
CA ASP A 99 20.39 0.22 -2.87
C ASP A 99 20.62 -0.94 -1.89
N ASN A 100 20.14 -0.77 -0.63
CA ASN A 100 20.30 -1.77 0.41
C ASN A 100 19.47 -3.04 0.18
N VAL A 101 18.20 -2.91 -0.24
CA VAL A 101 17.29 -4.05 -0.35
C VAL A 101 17.52 -4.86 -1.62
N LEU A 102 17.83 -4.20 -2.75
CA LEU A 102 17.95 -4.88 -4.04
C LEU A 102 19.39 -5.26 -4.39
N PHE A 103 20.40 -4.53 -3.88
CA PHE A 103 21.78 -4.68 -4.35
C PHE A 103 22.80 -5.03 -3.27
N GLN A 104 22.50 -4.80 -1.98
CA GLN A 104 23.39 -5.25 -0.92
C GLN A 104 23.12 -6.71 -0.55
N LYS A 105 24.18 -7.52 -0.55
CA LYS A 105 24.12 -8.90 -0.08
C LYS A 105 24.00 -8.90 1.44
N VAL A 106 22.99 -9.61 1.95
CA VAL A 106 22.87 -9.90 3.38
C VAL A 106 24.01 -10.84 3.77
N MET A 107 24.94 -10.39 4.62
CA MET A 107 25.88 -11.30 5.26
C MET A 107 25.16 -12.04 6.38
N ILE A 108 24.88 -13.33 6.17
CA ILE A 108 24.41 -14.23 7.21
C ILE A 108 25.66 -14.78 7.91
N PRO A 109 25.89 -14.49 9.21
CA PRO A 109 27.14 -14.85 9.90
C PRO A 109 27.43 -16.37 9.95
N GLU A 110 26.42 -17.23 9.78
CA GLU A 110 26.55 -18.68 9.96
C GLU A 110 27.07 -19.46 8.73
N LEU A 111 27.37 -18.80 7.61
CA LEU A 111 27.91 -19.46 6.40
C LEU A 111 29.33 -18.98 6.03
N ALA A 112 30.04 -18.35 6.97
CA ALA A 112 31.46 -18.02 6.83
C ALA A 112 32.31 -19.04 7.61
N GLN A 113 32.35 -20.29 7.13
CA GLN A 113 33.37 -21.29 7.47
C GLN A 113 33.86 -21.96 6.19
#